data_AF-A0A817PBY7-F1
#
_entry.id   AF-A0A817PBY7-F1
#
_cell.length_a   1.000
_cell.length_b   1.000
_cell.length_c   1.000
_cell.angle_alpha   90.00
_cell.angle_beta   90.00
_cell.angle_gamma   90.00
#
_symmetry.space_group_name_H-M   'P 1'
#
loop_
_entity.id
_entity.type
_entity.pdbx_description
1 polymer ?
#
loop_
_entity_poly.entity_id
_entity_poly.type
_entity_poly.pdbx_seq_one_letter_code
_entity_poly.pdbx_strand_id
1 'polypeptide(L)'
;MTNATWMRHFVANHPAYKHDSVVTDEIAYDLLWKMKKIANDEDDCPEVVRRKLSKTTLDITAAVEKEKNELEIKQSLIHHNQ
;
A
#
# COMPACT_ATOMS: atom_id res chain seq x y z
N MET A 1 2.98 12.98 2.14
CA MET A 1 4.12 13.07 3.08
C MET A 1 5.34 12.40 2.44
N THR A 2 6.57 12.80 2.76
CA THR A 2 7.78 12.05 2.33
C THR A 2 8.18 11.07 3.43
N ASN A 3 8.93 10.01 3.09
CA ASN A 3 9.44 9.06 4.09
C ASN A 3 10.25 9.77 5.18
N ALA A 4 11.10 10.73 4.81
CA ALA A 4 11.88 11.52 5.77
C ALA A 4 10.99 12.37 6.69
N THR A 5 9.92 12.96 6.16
CA THR A 5 8.95 13.71 6.97
C THR A 5 8.23 12.79 7.96
N TRP A 6 7.82 11.60 7.51
CA TRP A 6 7.17 10.62 8.39
C TRP A 6 8.10 10.13 9.50
N MET A 7 9.36 9.81 9.18
CA MET A 7 10.36 9.40 10.17
C MET A 7 10.54 10.47 11.25
N ARG A 8 10.64 11.75 10.85
CA ARG A 8 10.74 12.86 11.81
C ARG A 8 9.49 13.00 12.67
N HIS A 9 8.30 12.84 12.09
CA HIS A 9 7.05 12.85 12.86
C HIS A 9 6.97 11.68 13.84
N PHE A 10 7.40 10.48 13.43
CA PHE A 10 7.44 9.30 14.31
C PHE A 10 8.33 9.55 15.51
N VAL A 11 9.57 10.01 15.28
CA VAL A 11 10.53 10.32 16.35
C VAL A 11 10.02 11.44 17.25
N ALA A 12 9.49 12.53 16.68
CA ALA A 12 9.03 13.69 17.43
C ALA A 12 7.84 13.40 18.36
N ASN A 13 7.04 12.36 18.05
CA ASN A 13 5.90 11.92 18.86
C ASN A 13 6.22 10.68 19.72
N HIS A 14 7.47 10.21 19.74
CA HIS A 14 7.83 9.04 20.52
C HIS A 14 7.86 9.37 22.03
N PRO A 15 7.27 8.54 22.91
CA PRO A 15 7.20 8.85 24.35
C PRO A 15 8.57 8.99 25.02
N ALA A 16 9.57 8.26 24.53
CA ALA A 16 10.95 8.36 25.01
C ALA A 16 11.73 9.58 24.48
N TYR A 17 11.19 10.31 23.50
CA TYR A 17 11.88 11.45 22.90
C TYR A 17 11.76 12.69 23.79
N LYS A 18 12.90 13.25 24.18
CA LYS A 18 12.96 14.37 25.15
C LYS A 18 13.02 15.74 24.48
N HIS A 19 12.77 15.81 23.16
CA HIS A 19 13.00 17.01 22.35
C HIS A 19 14.44 17.56 22.44
N ASP A 20 15.40 16.69 22.77
CA ASP A 20 16.82 16.97 22.88
C ASP A 20 17.58 16.68 21.57
N SER A 21 16.85 16.34 20.50
CA SER A 21 17.42 15.92 19.21
C SER A 21 18.23 14.62 19.27
N VAL A 22 18.09 13.83 20.35
CA VAL A 22 18.74 12.53 20.49
C VAL A 22 17.74 11.42 20.15
N VAL A 23 18.14 10.55 19.23
CA VAL A 23 17.41 9.30 18.93
C VAL A 23 18.11 8.20 19.71
N THR A 24 17.48 7.73 20.78
CA THR A 24 17.99 6.61 21.58
C THR A 24 17.80 5.29 20.83
N ASP A 25 18.50 4.24 21.29
CA ASP A 25 18.38 2.89 20.72
C ASP A 25 16.93 2.37 20.77
N GLU A 26 16.17 2.74 21.80
CA GLU A 26 14.73 2.43 21.93
C GLU A 26 13.92 3.06 20.79
N ILE A 27 14.08 4.38 20.58
CA ILE A 27 13.38 5.10 19.49
C ILE A 27 13.77 4.53 18.13
N ALA A 28 15.07 4.23 17.93
CA ALA A 28 15.58 3.64 16.71
C ALA A 28 15.00 2.24 16.46
N TYR A 29 14.92 1.41 17.50
CA TYR A 29 14.33 0.08 17.44
C TYR A 29 12.86 0.15 17.04
N ASP A 30 12.06 0.98 17.71
CA ASP A 30 10.63 1.11 17.44
C ASP A 30 10.35 1.65 16.03
N LEU A 31 11.18 2.59 15.56
CA LEU A 31 11.11 3.09 14.19
C LEU A 31 11.34 1.97 13.17
N LEU A 32 12.42 1.20 13.32
CA LEU A 32 12.76 0.11 12.40
C LEU A 32 11.71 -1.02 12.46
N TRP A 33 11.19 -1.30 13.65
CA TRP A 33 10.14 -2.28 13.83
C TRP A 33 8.84 -1.88 13.12
N LYS A 34 8.42 -0.62 13.25
CA LYS A 34 7.26 -0.08 12.53
C LYS A 34 7.49 -0.13 11.02
N MET A 35 8.68 0.24 10.53
CA MET A 35 9.05 0.13 9.12
C MET A 35 8.98 -1.31 8.61
N LYS A 36 9.44 -2.28 9.39
CA LYS A 36 9.37 -3.71 9.06
C LYS A 36 7.93 -4.17 8.87
N LYS A 37 7.03 -3.80 9.80
CA LYS A 37 5.61 -4.14 9.69
C LYS A 37 4.96 -3.54 8.45
N ILE A 38 5.25 -2.27 8.16
CA ILE A 38 4.78 -1.59 6.95
C ILE A 38 5.30 -2.30 5.70
N ALA A 39 6.56 -2.73 5.69
CA ALA A 39 7.15 -3.44 4.56
C ALA A 39 6.51 -4.82 4.33
N ASN A 40 6.07 -5.49 5.40
CA ASN A 40 5.43 -6.80 5.38
C ASN A 40 3.90 -6.76 5.16
N ASP A 41 3.30 -5.58 4.95
CA ASP A 41 1.85 -5.40 4.89
C ASP A 41 1.11 -5.80 6.19
N GLU A 42 1.82 -5.80 7.33
CA GLU A 42 1.25 -6.03 8.65
C GLU A 42 0.65 -4.75 9.27
N ASP A 43 0.89 -3.59 8.64
CA ASP A 43 0.49 -2.27 9.13
C ASP A 43 0.21 -1.33 7.94
N ASP A 44 -1.04 -0.88 7.83
CA ASP A 44 -1.45 0.04 6.78
C ASP A 44 -0.95 1.46 7.10
N CYS A 45 0.15 1.84 6.46
CA CYS A 45 0.65 3.21 6.48
C CYS A 45 0.55 3.84 5.09
N PRO A 46 -0.65 4.29 4.67
CA PRO A 46 -0.88 4.87 3.34
C PRO A 46 -0.09 6.16 3.12
N GLU A 47 0.36 6.78 4.20
CA GLU A 47 1.14 8.03 4.18
C GLU A 47 2.61 7.81 3.78
N VAL A 48 3.12 6.59 4.02
CA VAL A 48 4.51 6.18 3.76
C VAL A 48 4.60 5.32 2.52
N VAL A 49 3.66 4.40 2.34
CA VAL A 49 3.63 3.48 1.20
C VAL A 49 2.42 3.82 0.33
N ARG A 50 2.69 4.31 -0.89
CA ARG A 50 1.64 4.36 -1.92
C ARG A 50 1.27 2.92 -2.26
N ARG A 51 -0.01 2.58 -2.12
CA ARG A 51 -0.67 1.31 -2.47
C ARG A 51 0.23 0.36 -3.26
N LYS A 52 0.53 -0.81 -2.68
CA LYS A 52 1.21 -1.90 -3.40
C LYS A 52 0.31 -2.40 -4.52
N LEU A 53 0.55 -1.95 -5.75
CA LEU A 53 -0.01 -2.58 -6.93
C LEU A 53 0.92 -3.74 -7.29
N SER A 54 0.50 -4.97 -6.95
CA SER A 54 1.15 -6.16 -7.48
C SER A 54 1.01 -6.14 -9.01
N LYS A 55 2.13 -6.38 -9.73
CA LYS A 55 2.10 -6.52 -11.20
C LYS A 55 1.11 -7.61 -11.64
N THR A 56 0.94 -8.66 -10.83
CA THR A 56 -0.01 -9.76 -11.09
C THR A 56 -1.47 -9.28 -11.05
N THR A 57 -1.82 -8.32 -10.20
CA THR A 57 -3.19 -7.79 -10.13
C THR A 57 -3.57 -6.99 -11.38
N LEU A 58 -2.62 -6.27 -11.98
CA LEU A 58 -2.87 -5.46 -13.19
C LEU A 58 -3.21 -6.35 -14.40
N ASP A 59 -2.46 -7.43 -14.60
CA ASP A 59 -2.69 -8.35 -15.72
C ASP A 59 -3.97 -9.16 -15.54
N ILE A 60 -4.32 -9.55 -14.31
CA ILE A 60 -5.59 -10.22 -14.02
C ILE A 60 -6.77 -9.32 -14.41
N THR A 61 -6.76 -8.04 -14.04
CA THR A 61 -7.85 -7.13 -14.38
C THR A 61 -8.06 -6.96 -15.89
N ALA A 62 -6.97 -6.87 -16.68
CA ALA A 62 -7.09 -6.73 -18.13
C ALA A 62 -7.64 -8.00 -18.80
N ALA A 63 -7.21 -9.17 -18.32
CA ALA A 63 -7.74 -10.46 -18.80
C ALA A 63 -9.22 -10.64 -18.45
N VAL A 64 -9.62 -10.29 -17.23
CA VAL A 64 -11.02 -10.38 -16.76
C VAL A 64 -11.94 -9.42 -17.53
N GLU A 65 -11.49 -8.19 -17.79
CA GLU A 65 -12.29 -7.20 -18.55
C GLU A 65 -12.50 -7.64 -20.00
N LYS A 66 -11.47 -8.23 -20.63
CA LYS A 66 -11.56 -8.76 -21.99
C LYS A 66 -12.58 -9.90 -22.07
N GLU A 67 -12.51 -10.85 -21.13
CA GLU A 67 -13.44 -11.99 -21.08
C GLU A 67 -14.88 -11.52 -20.86
N LYS A 68 -15.09 -10.55 -19.98
CA LYS A 68 -16.41 -9.95 -19.74
C LYS A 68 -16.99 -9.30 -21.00
N ASN A 69 -16.21 -8.49 -21.72
CA ASN A 69 -16.65 -7.88 -22.99
C ASN A 69 -16.98 -8.93 -24.06
N GLU A 70 -16.18 -9.99 -24.17
CA GLU A 70 -16.45 -11.07 -25.14
C GLU A 70 -17.77 -11.81 -24.81
N LEU A 71 -18.07 -12.01 -23.53
CA LEU A 71 -19.32 -12.62 -23.09
C LEU A 71 -20.53 -11.72 -23.38
N GLU A 72 -20.43 -10.41 -23.13
CA GLU A 72 -21.49 -9.44 -23.44
C GLU A 72 -21.77 -9.38 -24.95
N ILE A 73 -20.72 -9.40 -25.78
CA ILE A 73 -20.86 -9.46 -27.25
C ILE A 73 -21.59 -10.75 -27.66
N LYS A 74 -21.18 -11.91 -27.14
CA LYS A 74 -21.83 -13.19 -27.46
C LYS A 74 -23.29 -13.21 -27.03
N GLN A 75 -23.61 -12.67 -25.86
CA GLN A 75 -24.99 -12.60 -25.34
C GLN A 75 -25.88 -11.69 -26.21
N SER A 76 -25.37 -10.54 -26.67
CA SER A 76 -26.11 -9.63 -27.55
C SER A 76 -26.38 -10.24 -28.93
N LEU A 77 -25.43 -10.99 -29.49
CA LEU A 77 -25.58 -11.69 -30.78
C LEU A 77 -26.61 -12.83 -30.73
N ILE A 78 -26.71 -13.51 -29.58
CA ILE A 78 -27.72 -14.54 -29.34
C ILE A 78 -29.11 -13.91 -29.27
N HIS A 79 -29.26 -12.79 -28.57
CA HIS A 79 -30.54 -12.08 -28.45
C HIS A 79 -31.03 -11.43 -29.75
N HIS A 80 -30.16 -11.16 -30.72
CA HIS A 80 -30.54 -10.56 -32.01
C HIS A 80 -30.90 -11.59 -33.09
N ASN A 81 -30.60 -12.88 -32.88
CA ASN A 81 -30.88 -13.99 -33.81
C ASN A 81 -32.08 -14.87 -33.40
N GLN A 82 -32.87 -14.45 -32.40
CA GLN A 82 -34.17 -15.03 -32.04
C GLN A 82 -35.30 -14.08 -32.39
#